data_AF-A0A0C2ZAI0-F1
#
_entry.id   AF-A0A0C2ZAI0-F1
#
_cell.length_a   1.000
_cell.length_b   1.000
_cell.length_c   1.000
_cell.angle_alpha   90.00
_cell.angle_beta   90.00
_cell.angle_gamma   90.00
#
_symmetry.space_group_name_H-M   'P 1'
#
loop_
_entity.id
_entity.type
_entity.pdbx_description
1 polymer ?
#
loop_
_entity_poly.entity_id
_entity_poly.type
_entity_poly.pdbx_seq_one_letter_code
_entity_poly.pdbx_strand_id
1 'polypeptide(L)'
;MIKDKSVVKYEVIANTKEGNESQASIEIGYTGDMNFTGSFEEMSTKIQQDILKLFRVNVDMHVDANLLKGVPNTENLMQQIQMGVAQGLIKEENGQFILNGYYKNEELMVNDNNLTATILPFLMMATQGGM
;
A
#
# COMPACT_ATOMS: atom_id res chain seq x y z
N MET A 1 -9.39 -24.24 -14.00
CA MET A 1 -9.58 -23.29 -12.90
C MET A 1 -8.97 -21.99 -13.36
N ILE A 2 -9.80 -21.02 -13.73
CA ILE A 2 -9.33 -19.75 -14.30
C ILE A 2 -8.64 -18.99 -13.17
N LYS A 3 -7.33 -18.75 -13.30
CA LYS A 3 -6.61 -17.82 -12.41
C LYS A 3 -7.03 -16.42 -12.83
N ASP A 4 -8.25 -16.02 -12.47
CA ASP A 4 -8.70 -14.65 -12.65
C ASP A 4 -7.91 -13.77 -11.70
N LYS A 5 -6.69 -13.42 -12.15
CA LYS A 5 -5.82 -12.42 -11.55
C LYS A 5 -6.42 -11.07 -11.90
N SER A 6 -7.52 -10.73 -11.24
CA SER A 6 -8.07 -9.38 -11.31
C SER A 6 -7.09 -8.45 -10.64
N VAL A 7 -6.69 -7.41 -11.36
CA VAL A 7 -5.77 -6.39 -10.86
C VAL A 7 -6.40 -5.03 -11.12
N VAL A 8 -6.40 -4.19 -10.09
CA VAL A 8 -6.72 -2.77 -10.20
C VAL A 8 -5.41 -2.01 -9.99
N LYS A 9 -5.00 -1.23 -11.00
CA LYS A 9 -3.84 -0.33 -10.92
C LYS A 9 -4.33 1.11 -10.97
N TYR A 10 -3.90 1.90 -10.01
CA TYR A 10 -3.98 3.35 -10.04
C TYR A 10 -2.58 3.90 -10.27
N GLU A 11 -2.46 4.87 -11.18
CA GLU A 11 -1.20 5.52 -11.50
C GLU A 11 -1.46 7.02 -11.70
N VAL A 12 -0.65 7.83 -11.04
CA VAL A 12 -0.64 9.28 -11.17
C VAL A 12 0.78 9.68 -11.52
N ILE A 13 0.91 10.47 -12.58
CA ILE A 13 2.18 11.07 -12.99
C ILE A 13 1.95 12.58 -13.03
N ALA A 14 2.77 13.32 -12.30
CA ALA A 14 2.72 14.77 -12.21
C ALA A 14 4.09 15.34 -12.56
N ASN A 15 4.11 16.39 -13.37
CA ASN A 15 5.34 17.05 -13.82
C ASN A 15 5.35 18.50 -13.37
N THR A 16 6.49 18.97 -12.84
CA THR A 16 6.71 20.40 -12.60
C THR A 16 7.04 21.11 -13.92
N LYS A 17 6.88 22.44 -13.94
CA LYS A 17 7.34 23.27 -15.07
C LYS A 17 8.86 23.19 -15.30
N GLU A 18 9.59 22.79 -14.28
CA GLU A 18 11.06 22.64 -14.28
C GLU A 18 11.51 21.26 -14.80
N GLY A 19 10.56 20.37 -15.11
CA GLY A 19 10.83 19.05 -15.66
C GLY A 19 11.04 17.95 -14.62
N ASN A 20 10.78 18.21 -13.34
CA ASN A 20 10.80 17.17 -12.32
C ASN A 20 9.51 16.35 -12.37
N GLU A 21 9.65 15.03 -12.32
CA GLU A 21 8.52 14.09 -12.35
C GLU A 21 8.23 13.57 -10.94
N SER A 22 6.95 13.39 -10.65
CA SER A 22 6.46 12.58 -9.53
C SER A 22 5.55 11.50 -10.06
N GLN A 23 5.75 10.29 -9.56
CA GLN A 23 4.95 9.13 -9.89
C GLN A 23 4.40 8.53 -8.59
N ALA A 24 3.14 8.14 -8.62
CA ALA A 24 2.56 7.31 -7.60
C ALA A 24 1.74 6.21 -8.26
N SER A 25 2.10 4.96 -8.01
CA SER A 25 1.38 3.79 -8.46
C SER A 25 1.02 2.88 -7.29
N ILE A 26 -0.25 2.46 -7.28
CA ILE A 26 -0.77 1.44 -6.37
C ILE A 26 -1.43 0.37 -7.23
N GLU A 27 -0.98 -0.86 -7.07
CA GLU A 27 -1.55 -2.04 -7.71
C GLU A 27 -2.11 -2.97 -6.65
N ILE A 28 -3.40 -3.30 -6.75
CA ILE A 28 -4.08 -4.28 -5.90
C ILE A 28 -4.51 -5.45 -6.78
N GLY A 29 -3.99 -6.63 -6.50
CA GLY A 29 -4.32 -7.85 -7.22
C GLY A 29 -5.03 -8.86 -6.32
N TYR A 30 -6.06 -9.54 -6.85
CA TYR A 30 -6.68 -10.69 -6.21
C TYR A 30 -5.84 -11.95 -6.46
N THR A 31 -5.53 -12.72 -5.41
CA THR A 31 -4.70 -13.93 -5.48
C THR A 31 -5.50 -15.22 -5.57
N GLY A 32 -6.79 -15.20 -5.24
CA GLY A 32 -7.77 -16.17 -5.75
C GLY A 32 -7.78 -17.59 -5.22
N ASP A 33 -7.01 -17.92 -4.19
CA ASP A 33 -6.92 -19.29 -3.67
C ASP A 33 -7.99 -19.63 -2.60
N MET A 34 -9.17 -18.99 -2.63
CA MET A 34 -10.24 -19.26 -1.66
C MET A 34 -11.42 -20.02 -2.29
N ASN A 35 -11.63 -21.25 -1.83
CA ASN A 35 -12.84 -21.99 -2.11
C ASN A 35 -14.00 -21.39 -1.30
N PHE A 36 -14.93 -20.76 -2.01
CA PHE A 36 -16.21 -20.26 -1.48
C PHE A 36 -17.24 -21.39 -1.52
N THR A 37 -17.30 -22.16 -0.44
CA THR A 37 -18.30 -23.21 -0.23
C THR A 37 -18.96 -22.98 1.11
N GLY A 38 -20.29 -22.86 1.14
CA GLY A 38 -21.05 -22.59 2.38
C GLY A 38 -22.13 -21.55 2.19
N SER A 39 -22.78 -21.18 3.29
CA SER A 39 -23.71 -20.07 3.39
C SER A 39 -23.00 -18.72 3.21
N PHE A 40 -23.78 -17.67 2.92
CA PHE A 40 -23.25 -16.31 2.79
C PHE A 40 -22.53 -15.84 4.06
N GLU A 41 -23.05 -16.20 5.23
CA GLU A 41 -22.45 -15.86 6.52
C GLU A 41 -21.07 -16.51 6.70
N GLU A 42 -20.95 -17.80 6.40
CA GLU A 42 -19.67 -18.53 6.43
C GLU A 42 -18.65 -17.94 5.45
N MET A 43 -19.09 -17.53 4.26
CA MET A 43 -18.23 -16.86 3.28
C MET A 43 -17.76 -15.48 3.77
N SER A 44 -18.67 -14.68 4.35
CA SER A 44 -18.33 -13.37 4.90
C SER A 44 -17.30 -13.46 6.02
N THR A 45 -17.51 -14.39 6.97
CA THR A 45 -16.55 -14.63 8.07
C THR A 45 -15.18 -15.07 7.54
N LYS A 46 -15.15 -15.96 6.54
CA LYS A 46 -13.90 -16.44 5.95
C LYS A 46 -13.15 -15.33 5.20
N ILE A 47 -13.86 -14.46 4.48
CA ILE A 47 -13.27 -13.27 3.85
C ILE A 47 -12.67 -12.35 4.90
N GLN A 48 -13.36 -12.08 6.01
CA GLN A 48 -12.85 -11.22 7.07
C GLN A 48 -11.59 -11.79 7.74
N GLN A 49 -11.55 -13.11 7.98
CA GLN A 49 -10.42 -13.77 8.62
C GLN A 49 -9.17 -13.79 7.72
N ASP A 50 -9.36 -14.05 6.44
CA ASP A 50 -8.27 -14.28 5.49
C ASP A 50 -8.12 -13.13 4.48
N ILE A 51 -8.64 -11.94 4.79
CA ILE A 51 -8.73 -10.82 3.84
C ILE A 51 -7.37 -10.51 3.22
N LEU A 52 -6.29 -10.49 4.02
CA LEU A 52 -4.97 -10.22 3.51
C LEU A 52 -4.45 -11.37 2.61
N LYS A 53 -4.81 -12.63 2.85
CA LYS A 53 -4.41 -13.75 1.96
C LYS A 53 -5.03 -13.66 0.57
N LEU A 54 -6.14 -12.94 0.44
CA LEU A 54 -6.88 -12.77 -0.81
C LEU A 54 -6.29 -11.72 -1.75
N PHE A 55 -5.41 -10.86 -1.25
CA PHE A 55 -4.88 -9.74 -2.03
C PHE A 55 -3.36 -9.68 -1.99
N ARG A 56 -2.80 -9.18 -3.09
CA ARG A 56 -1.45 -8.64 -3.15
C ARG A 56 -1.56 -7.15 -3.39
N VAL A 57 -0.66 -6.39 -2.80
CA VAL A 57 -0.55 -4.94 -3.00
C VAL A 57 0.87 -4.64 -3.42
N ASN A 58 1.05 -3.82 -4.44
CA ASN A 58 2.33 -3.19 -4.75
C ASN A 58 2.11 -1.68 -4.70
N VAL A 59 3.07 -0.97 -4.11
CA VAL A 59 3.10 0.49 -4.05
C VAL A 59 4.47 0.94 -4.52
N ASP A 60 4.47 1.88 -5.45
CA ASP A 60 5.67 2.49 -6.03
C ASP A 60 5.40 4.00 -6.10
N MET A 61 6.00 4.75 -5.20
CA MET A 61 5.79 6.19 -5.07
C MET A 61 7.11 6.92 -5.01
N HIS A 62 7.25 7.89 -5.91
CA HIS A 62 8.36 8.80 -6.04
C HIS A 62 7.78 10.21 -6.17
N VAL A 63 7.80 10.98 -5.08
CA VAL A 63 7.13 12.30 -5.04
C VAL A 63 8.14 13.40 -4.77
N ASP A 64 8.26 14.33 -5.69
CA ASP A 64 9.05 15.56 -5.55
C ASP A 64 8.45 16.44 -4.45
N ALA A 65 9.28 16.81 -3.47
CA ALA A 65 8.85 17.61 -2.33
C ALA A 65 8.26 18.97 -2.72
N ASN A 66 8.64 19.53 -3.86
CA ASN A 66 8.10 20.79 -4.35
C ASN A 66 6.67 20.67 -4.90
N LEU A 67 6.28 19.51 -5.41
CA LEU A 67 4.90 19.28 -5.86
C LEU A 67 3.93 19.23 -4.68
N LEU A 68 4.38 18.78 -3.51
CA LEU A 68 3.57 18.73 -2.30
C LEU A 68 3.21 20.12 -1.75
N LYS A 69 4.07 21.13 -1.98
CA LYS A 69 3.84 22.52 -1.54
C LYS A 69 2.56 23.14 -2.14
N GLY A 70 2.07 22.61 -3.26
CA GLY A 70 0.86 23.09 -3.93
C GLY A 70 -0.43 22.33 -3.56
N VAL A 71 -0.35 21.29 -2.73
CA VAL A 71 -1.49 20.40 -2.42
C VAL A 71 -2.28 20.96 -1.23
N PRO A 72 -3.62 21.01 -1.26
CA PRO A 72 -4.42 21.37 -0.08
C PRO A 72 -4.05 20.52 1.14
N ASN A 73 -4.02 21.13 2.34
CA ASN A 73 -3.59 20.47 3.58
C ASN A 73 -2.13 19.98 3.58
N THR A 74 -1.22 20.70 2.89
CA THR A 74 0.21 20.36 2.83
C THR A 74 0.81 20.10 4.21
N GLU A 75 0.51 20.90 5.23
CA GLU A 75 1.13 20.76 6.55
C GLU A 75 0.87 19.41 7.20
N ASN A 76 -0.39 18.94 7.18
CA ASN A 76 -0.76 17.64 7.73
C ASN A 76 -0.14 16.50 6.91
N LEU A 77 -0.18 16.61 5.58
CA LEU A 77 0.45 15.64 4.69
C LEU A 77 1.96 15.53 4.95
N MET A 78 2.64 16.67 5.09
CA MET A 78 4.07 16.71 5.39
C MET A 78 4.38 16.11 6.76
N GLN A 79 3.55 16.35 7.78
CA GLN A 79 3.70 15.69 9.08
C GLN A 79 3.61 14.16 8.96
N GLN A 80 2.63 13.65 8.20
CA GLN A 80 2.46 12.22 7.97
C GLN A 80 3.65 11.62 7.20
N ILE A 81 4.15 12.34 6.18
CA ILE A 81 5.35 11.94 5.44
C ILE A 81 6.57 11.88 6.37
N GLN A 82 6.78 12.92 7.18
CA GLN A 82 7.90 12.96 8.12
C GLN A 82 7.82 11.87 9.20
N MET A 83 6.62 11.53 9.67
CA MET A 83 6.41 10.35 10.52
C MET A 83 6.78 9.06 9.80
N GLY A 84 6.43 8.93 8.51
CA GLY A 84 6.81 7.79 7.67
C GLY A 84 8.33 7.69 7.48
N VAL A 85 9.02 8.83 7.30
CA VAL A 85 10.48 8.89 7.23
C VAL A 85 11.11 8.44 8.54
N ALA A 86 10.63 8.96 9.68
CA ALA A 86 11.13 8.58 11.00
C ALA A 86 10.95 7.08 11.32
N GLN A 87 9.92 6.45 10.75
CA GLN A 87 9.65 5.01 10.90
C GLN A 87 10.39 4.15 9.85
N GLY A 88 11.18 4.76 8.95
CA GLY A 88 11.88 4.05 7.88
C GLY A 88 10.96 3.56 6.75
N LEU A 89 9.70 4.00 6.74
CA LEU A 89 8.71 3.64 5.72
C LEU A 89 8.85 4.47 4.45
N ILE A 90 9.38 5.69 4.57
CA ILE A 90 9.63 6.61 3.45
C ILE A 90 11.12 6.96 3.45
N LYS A 91 11.76 6.91 2.29
CA LYS A 91 13.12 7.41 2.07
C LYS A 91 13.05 8.84 1.54
N GLU A 92 13.89 9.73 2.04
CA GLU A 92 14.05 11.08 1.49
C GLU A 92 15.41 11.16 0.78
N GLU A 93 15.40 11.21 -0.56
CA GLU A 93 16.61 11.18 -1.38
C GLU A 93 16.47 12.17 -2.54
N ASN A 94 17.49 13.00 -2.76
CA ASN A 94 17.55 13.96 -3.88
C ASN A 94 16.31 14.87 -4.01
N GLY A 95 15.69 15.26 -2.88
CA GLY A 95 14.48 16.10 -2.88
C GLY A 95 13.18 15.36 -3.20
N GLN A 96 13.21 14.02 -3.22
CA GLN A 96 12.05 13.16 -3.41
C GLN A 96 11.74 12.35 -2.16
N PHE A 97 10.45 12.14 -1.92
CA PHE A 97 9.93 11.16 -0.98
C PHE A 97 9.64 9.86 -1.73
N ILE A 98 10.30 8.79 -1.31
CA ILE A 98 10.26 7.48 -1.96
C ILE A 98 9.61 6.46 -1.02
N LEU A 99 8.55 5.82 -1.49
CA LEU A 99 7.92 4.69 -0.82
C LEU A 99 7.69 3.57 -1.82
N ASN A 100 8.51 2.54 -1.70
CA ASN A 100 8.42 1.33 -2.50
C ASN A 100 8.06 0.18 -1.58
N GLY A 101 7.00 -0.54 -1.87
CA GLY A 101 6.58 -1.62 -1.00
C GLY A 101 5.69 -2.63 -1.68
N TYR A 102 5.65 -3.81 -1.11
CA TYR A 102 4.68 -4.81 -1.49
C TYR A 102 4.17 -5.58 -0.28
N TYR A 103 2.94 -6.04 -0.41
CA TYR A 103 2.39 -7.10 0.40
C TYR A 103 1.99 -8.25 -0.52
N LYS A 104 2.58 -9.42 -0.33
CA LYS A 104 2.28 -10.61 -1.12
C LYS A 104 2.68 -11.86 -0.35
N ASN A 105 1.84 -12.89 -0.39
CA ASN A 105 2.12 -14.17 0.27
C ASN A 105 2.47 -14.00 1.76
N GLU A 106 1.72 -13.14 2.47
CA GLU A 106 1.95 -12.84 3.89
C GLU A 106 3.28 -12.16 4.20
N GLU A 107 4.01 -11.70 3.18
CA GLU A 107 5.24 -10.94 3.34
C GLU A 107 4.97 -9.46 3.06
N LEU A 108 5.36 -8.60 4.00
CA LEU A 108 5.32 -7.14 3.89
C LEU A 108 6.74 -6.60 3.77
N MET A 109 7.06 -6.03 2.61
CA MET A 109 8.31 -5.33 2.35
C MET A 109 8.04 -3.84 2.12
N VAL A 110 8.85 -2.98 2.73
CA VAL A 110 8.83 -1.53 2.49
C VAL A 110 10.26 -1.03 2.43
N ASN A 111 10.64 -0.38 1.33
CA ASN A 111 11.95 0.22 1.08
C ASN A 111 13.10 -0.76 1.36
N ASP A 112 12.94 -2.01 0.89
CA ASP A 112 13.86 -3.15 1.08
C ASP A 112 13.91 -3.73 2.51
N ASN A 113 13.11 -3.20 3.45
CA ASN A 113 12.99 -3.72 4.80
C ASN A 113 11.82 -4.71 4.91
N ASN A 114 12.06 -5.86 5.54
CA ASN A 114 11.00 -6.80 5.87
C ASN A 114 10.30 -6.38 7.16
N LEU A 115 9.06 -5.92 7.02
CA LEU A 115 8.22 -5.44 8.11
C LEU A 115 7.10 -6.43 8.47
N THR A 116 7.22 -7.67 7.99
CA THR A 116 6.24 -8.75 8.23
C THR A 116 6.06 -9.02 9.71
N ALA A 117 7.14 -9.12 10.48
CA ALA A 117 7.02 -9.43 11.91
C ALA A 117 6.65 -8.20 12.77
N THR A 118 6.82 -6.99 12.24
CA THR A 118 6.73 -5.75 13.01
C THR A 118 5.46 -4.95 12.74
N ILE A 119 4.99 -4.87 11.49
CA ILE A 119 3.84 -4.03 11.10
C ILE A 119 2.63 -4.87 10.73
N LEU A 120 2.84 -5.99 10.02
CA LEU A 120 1.72 -6.83 9.57
C LEU A 120 0.77 -7.28 10.69
N PRO A 121 1.24 -7.64 11.91
CA PRO A 121 0.33 -8.02 13.00
C PRO A 121 -0.62 -6.89 13.40
N PHE A 122 -0.16 -5.63 13.37
CA PHE A 122 -1.01 -4.47 13.67
C PHE A 122 -2.05 -4.23 12.58
N LEU A 123 -1.67 -4.39 11.31
CA LEU A 123 -2.61 -4.31 10.19
C LEU A 123 -3.65 -5.43 10.25
N MET A 124 -3.24 -6.66 10.58
CA MET A 124 -4.17 -7.78 10.80
C MET A 124 -5.16 -7.47 11.92
N MET A 125 -4.68 -7.00 13.07
CA MET A 125 -5.56 -6.58 14.18
C MET A 125 -6.51 -5.46 13.78
N ALA A 126 -6.08 -4.47 13.00
CA ALA A 126 -6.95 -3.39 12.53
C ALA A 126 -8.04 -3.87 11.57
N THR A 127 -7.71 -4.84 10.70
CA THR A 127 -8.67 -5.41 9.74
C THR A 127 -9.62 -6.45 10.35
N GLN A 128 -9.21 -7.10 11.45
CA GLN A 128 -10.00 -8.11 12.16
C GLN A 128 -10.73 -7.54 13.40
N GLY A 129 -10.31 -6.38 13.89
CA GLY A 129 -10.76 -5.76 15.14
C GLY A 129 -11.78 -4.63 14.99
N GLY A 130 -12.42 -4.48 13.83
CA GLY A 130 -13.59 -3.61 13.68
C GLY A 130 -14.83 -4.26 14.32
N MET A 131 -15.00 -4.05 15.63
CA MET A 131 -16.31 -4.10 16.30
C MET A 131 -16.96 -2.72 16.28
#